data_AF-A0A3R7F394-F1
#
_entry.id   AF-A0A3R7F394-F1
#
_cell.length_a   1.000
_cell.length_b   1.000
_cell.length_c   1.000
_cell.angle_alpha   90.00
_cell.angle_beta   90.00
_cell.angle_gamma   90.00
#
_symmetry.space_group_name_H-M   'P 1'
#
loop_
_entity.id
_entity.type
_entity.pdbx_description
1 polymer ?
#
loop_
_entity_poly.entity_id
_entity_poly.type
_entity_poly.pdbx_seq_one_letter_code
_entity_poly.pdbx_strand_id
1 'polypeptide(L)'
;MSYATTAELINITGSSLQTSILQALLDEADRQIKSRLASAEVSAPDADDKLKSACLALGKASILDRMRMDGSHVSDPQYSWSAAELNDAIKHLRDEAWEFVDSYILTSQTQRYKWNIRKVNA
;
A
#
# COMPACT_ATOMS: atom_id res chain seq x y z
N MET A 1 -7.44 11.56 -5.36
CA MET A 1 -7.90 10.84 -4.15
C MET A 1 -6.78 9.92 -3.74
N SER A 2 -6.15 10.25 -2.61
CA SER A 2 -4.86 9.71 -2.13
C SER A 2 -5.03 9.19 -0.71
N TYR A 3 -4.72 7.91 -0.45
CA TYR A 3 -4.88 7.33 0.90
C TYR A 3 -3.73 7.71 1.85
N ALA A 4 -2.57 8.06 1.29
CA ALA A 4 -1.39 8.50 2.03
C ALA A 4 -0.80 9.77 1.42
N THR A 5 0.08 10.45 2.15
CA THR A 5 0.77 11.64 1.69
C THR A 5 2.27 11.40 1.46
N THR A 6 2.88 12.20 0.59
CA THR A 6 4.33 12.15 0.35
C THR A 6 5.13 12.47 1.61
N ALA A 7 4.64 13.35 2.48
CA ALA A 7 5.28 13.67 3.77
C ALA A 7 5.34 12.44 4.69
N GLU A 8 4.28 11.65 4.78
CA GLU A 8 4.27 10.41 5.57
C GLU A 8 5.23 9.37 5.00
N LEU A 9 5.27 9.24 3.66
CA LEU A 9 6.19 8.32 3.01
C LEU A 9 7.66 8.71 3.24
N ILE A 10 7.99 10.01 3.19
CA ILE A 10 9.33 10.53 3.52
C ILE A 10 9.67 10.26 4.98
N ASN A 11 8.77 10.58 5.91
CA ASN A 11 9.02 10.41 7.34
C ASN A 11 9.31 8.94 7.72
N ILE A 12 8.70 7.99 6.99
CA ILE A 12 8.89 6.56 7.27
C ILE A 12 10.11 5.98 6.55
N THR A 13 10.43 6.46 5.34
CA THR A 13 11.48 5.85 4.50
C THR A 13 12.80 6.62 4.49
N GLY A 14 12.80 7.88 4.92
CA GLY A 14 13.95 8.78 4.75
C GLY A 14 14.30 9.08 3.28
N SER A 15 13.38 8.80 2.35
CA SER A 15 13.66 8.93 0.91
C SER A 15 14.00 10.37 0.52
N SER A 16 15.08 10.52 -0.26
CA SER A 16 15.50 11.78 -0.87
C SER A 16 14.94 11.99 -2.29
N LEU A 17 14.02 11.12 -2.73
CA LEU A 17 13.37 11.24 -4.03
C LEU A 17 12.55 12.53 -4.12
N GLN A 18 12.44 13.07 -5.34
CA GLN A 18 11.61 14.25 -5.59
C GLN A 18 10.14 13.98 -5.20
N THR A 19 9.46 14.98 -4.63
CA THR A 19 8.06 14.85 -4.22
C THR A 19 7.14 14.41 -5.36
N SER A 20 7.42 14.81 -6.60
CA SER A 20 6.67 14.39 -7.79
C SER A 20 6.78 12.89 -8.06
N ILE A 21 7.96 12.30 -7.83
CA ILE A 21 8.19 10.86 -7.93
C ILE A 21 7.41 10.14 -6.86
N LEU A 22 7.55 10.60 -5.60
CA LEU A 22 6.85 9.98 -4.47
C LEU A 22 5.33 10.04 -4.66
N GLN A 23 4.81 11.14 -5.19
CA GLN A 23 3.39 11.26 -5.50
C GLN A 23 2.98 10.28 -6.59
N ALA A 24 3.76 10.12 -7.67
CA ALA A 24 3.45 9.15 -8.72
C ALA A 24 3.43 7.70 -8.21
N LEU A 25 4.29 7.35 -7.25
CA LEU A 25 4.28 6.03 -6.59
C LEU A 25 3.02 5.82 -5.75
N LEU A 26 2.60 6.85 -5.00
CA LEU A 26 1.36 6.81 -4.22
C LEU A 26 0.13 6.74 -5.14
N ASP A 27 0.09 7.52 -6.21
CA ASP A 27 -1.02 7.50 -7.18
C ASP A 27 -1.17 6.14 -7.88
N GLU A 28 -0.06 5.43 -8.09
CA GLU A 28 -0.06 4.06 -8.60
C GLU A 28 -0.58 3.07 -7.54
N ALA A 29 -0.11 3.16 -6.30
CA ALA A 29 -0.61 2.36 -5.19
C ALA A 29 -2.12 2.54 -4.99
N ASP A 30 -2.62 3.78 -5.02
CA ASP A 30 -4.03 4.10 -4.90
C ASP A 30 -4.86 3.49 -6.04
N ARG A 31 -4.34 3.49 -7.28
CA ARG A 31 -4.99 2.86 -8.42
C ARG A 31 -5.12 1.35 -8.23
N GLN A 32 -4.08 0.70 -7.74
CA GLN A 32 -4.11 -0.74 -7.46
C GLN A 32 -5.11 -1.09 -6.34
N ILE A 33 -5.09 -0.34 -5.24
CA ILE A 33 -6.05 -0.50 -4.14
C ILE A 33 -7.49 -0.31 -4.64
N LYS A 34 -7.76 0.75 -5.41
CA LYS A 34 -9.09 1.00 -5.98
C LYS A 34 -9.54 -0.11 -6.92
N SER A 35 -8.65 -0.62 -7.76
CA SER A 35 -8.96 -1.76 -8.64
C SER A 35 -9.37 -2.99 -7.84
N ARG A 36 -8.67 -3.27 -6.73
CA ARG A 36 -8.97 -4.40 -5.84
C ARG A 36 -10.30 -4.21 -5.11
N LEU A 37 -10.57 -3.02 -4.58
CA LEU A 37 -11.83 -2.68 -3.92
C LEU A 37 -13.02 -2.72 -4.89
N ALA A 38 -12.85 -2.19 -6.10
CA ALA A 38 -13.88 -2.23 -7.15
C ALA A 38 -14.23 -3.68 -7.54
N SER A 39 -13.22 -4.55 -7.63
CA SER A 39 -13.42 -5.99 -7.89
C SER A 39 -14.20 -6.69 -6.78
N ALA A 40 -14.15 -6.16 -5.54
CA ALA A 40 -14.89 -6.68 -4.39
C ALA A 40 -16.23 -5.96 -4.16
N GLU A 41 -16.61 -5.04 -5.05
CA GLU A 41 -17.80 -4.19 -4.92
C GLU A 41 -17.85 -3.40 -3.59
N VAL A 42 -16.68 -3.02 -3.07
CA VAL A 42 -16.55 -2.23 -1.85
C VAL A 42 -16.17 -0.80 -2.19
N SER A 43 -16.96 0.15 -1.68
CA SER A 43 -16.60 1.57 -1.66
C SER A 43 -15.80 1.85 -0.39
N ALA A 44 -14.74 2.65 -0.50
CA ALA A 44 -13.95 3.06 0.64
C ALA A 44 -14.00 4.56 0.87
N PRO A 45 -14.03 5.02 2.14
CA PRO A 45 -13.82 6.41 2.47
C PRO A 45 -12.34 6.80 2.28
N ASP A 46 -12.11 8.09 2.05
CA ASP A 46 -10.79 8.63 1.71
C ASP A 46 -9.76 8.53 2.85
N ALA A 47 -10.23 8.33 4.10
CA ALA A 47 -9.41 8.38 5.32
C ALA A 47 -9.41 7.05 6.10
N ASP A 48 -9.56 5.90 5.43
CA ASP A 48 -9.49 4.61 6.13
C ASP A 48 -8.04 4.24 6.48
N ASP A 49 -7.80 3.95 7.76
CA ASP A 49 -6.47 3.63 8.28
C ASP A 49 -5.87 2.33 7.70
N LYS A 50 -6.70 1.35 7.33
CA LYS A 50 -6.21 0.11 6.70
C LYS A 50 -5.75 0.39 5.27
N LEU A 51 -6.52 1.16 4.51
CA LEU A 51 -6.16 1.53 3.14
C LEU A 51 -4.97 2.47 3.09
N LYS A 52 -4.84 3.36 4.09
CA LYS A 52 -3.64 4.18 4.28
C LYS A 52 -2.41 3.31 4.56
N SER A 53 -2.52 2.35 5.48
CA SER A 53 -1.42 1.40 5.77
C SER A 53 -1.03 0.59 4.53
N ALA A 54 -2.00 0.12 3.76
CA ALA A 54 -1.77 -0.57 2.49
C ALA A 54 -1.05 0.33 1.46
N CYS A 55 -1.50 1.58 1.30
CA CYS A 55 -0.90 2.53 0.38
C CYS A 55 0.56 2.85 0.75
N LEU A 56 0.83 3.04 2.04
CA LEU A 56 2.20 3.24 2.53
C LEU A 56 3.09 2.01 2.29
N ALA A 57 2.59 0.79 2.52
CA ALA A 57 3.33 -0.44 2.28
C ALA A 57 3.65 -0.63 0.78
N LEU A 58 2.70 -0.38 -0.12
CA LEU A 58 2.93 -0.37 -1.57
C LEU A 58 3.91 0.75 -2.00
N GLY A 59 3.83 1.92 -1.37
CA GLY A 59 4.77 3.03 -1.59
C GLY A 59 6.20 2.63 -1.23
N LYS A 60 6.42 2.00 -0.06
CA LYS A 60 7.72 1.46 0.34
C LYS A 60 8.23 0.41 -0.65
N ALA A 61 7.39 -0.55 -1.03
CA ALA A 61 7.74 -1.59 -1.99
C ALA A 61 8.17 -0.99 -3.33
N SER A 62 7.48 0.07 -3.78
CA SER A 62 7.79 0.75 -5.03
C SER A 62 9.10 1.56 -4.98
N ILE A 63 9.44 2.12 -3.81
CA ILE A 63 10.75 2.75 -3.60
C ILE A 63 11.86 1.70 -3.70
N LEU A 64 11.72 0.56 -3.03
CA LEU A 64 12.71 -0.53 -3.10
C LEU A 64 12.83 -1.11 -4.52
N ASP A 65 11.71 -1.29 -5.22
CA ASP A 65 11.70 -1.77 -6.61
C ASP A 65 12.37 -0.76 -7.56
N ARG A 66 12.19 0.54 -7.30
CA ARG A 66 12.91 1.58 -8.04
C ARG A 66 14.42 1.54 -7.78
N MET A 67 14.85 1.41 -6.52
CA MET A 67 16.27 1.27 -6.17
C MET A 67 16.92 0.09 -6.90
N ARG A 68 16.16 -0.99 -7.09
CA ARG A 68 16.57 -2.15 -7.91
C ARG A 68 16.78 -1.78 -9.37
N MET A 69 15.89 -0.97 -9.95
CA MET A 69 15.93 -0.58 -11.35
C MET A 69 17.02 0.45 -11.66
N ASP A 70 17.24 1.42 -10.77
CA ASP A 70 18.23 2.47 -10.96
C ASP A 70 19.64 2.11 -10.45
N GLY A 71 19.77 0.97 -9.76
CA GLY A 71 21.04 0.47 -9.25
C GLY A 71 21.61 1.29 -8.10
N SER A 72 20.83 2.20 -7.52
CA SER A 72 21.26 3.09 -6.42
C SER A 72 21.35 2.41 -5.05
N HIS A 73 21.46 1.08 -5.02
CA HIS A 73 21.77 0.36 -3.78
C HIS A 73 23.04 0.94 -3.15
N VAL A 74 23.00 1.13 -1.83
CA VAL A 74 24.18 1.54 -1.07
C VAL A 74 25.26 0.48 -1.33
N SER A 75 26.24 0.84 -2.16
CA SER A 75 27.35 0.01 -2.61
C SER A 75 28.39 -0.18 -1.49
N ASP A 76 27.93 -0.22 -0.24
CA ASP A 76 28.76 -0.63 0.88
C ASP A 76 28.76 -2.16 0.91
N PRO A 77 29.85 -2.83 0.51
CA PRO A 77 29.91 -4.29 0.46
C PRO A 77 29.70 -4.94 1.84
N GLN A 78 29.74 -4.16 2.93
CA GLN A 78 29.51 -4.63 4.29
C GLN A 78 28.02 -4.58 4.72
N TYR A 79 27.19 -3.79 4.04
CA TYR A 79 25.75 -3.59 4.34
C TYR A 79 24.85 -3.65 3.09
N SER A 80 25.35 -4.19 1.99
CA SER A 80 24.61 -4.33 0.73
C SER A 80 23.59 -5.47 0.85
N TRP A 81 22.34 -5.16 0.57
CA TRP A 81 21.30 -6.18 0.46
C TRP A 81 21.55 -7.02 -0.79
N SER A 82 21.51 -8.34 -0.65
CA SER A 82 21.48 -9.22 -1.81
C SER A 82 20.18 -9.00 -2.60
N ALA A 83 20.22 -9.32 -3.89
CA ALA A 83 19.02 -9.26 -4.74
C ALA A 83 17.88 -10.14 -4.20
N ALA A 84 18.21 -11.24 -3.51
CA ALA A 84 17.24 -12.12 -2.87
C ALA A 84 16.55 -11.44 -1.68
N GLU A 85 17.33 -10.85 -0.76
CA GLU A 85 16.80 -10.13 0.41
C GLU A 85 15.93 -8.94 0.00
N LEU A 86 16.33 -8.21 -1.05
CA LEU A 86 15.53 -7.13 -1.59
C LEU A 86 14.21 -7.62 -2.17
N ASN A 87 14.23 -8.72 -2.95
CA ASN A 87 13.01 -9.31 -3.50
C ASN A 87 12.07 -9.79 -2.40
N ASP A 88 12.61 -10.40 -1.34
CA ASP A 88 11.83 -10.86 -0.20
C ASP A 88 11.22 -9.69 0.57
N ALA A 89 11.96 -8.59 0.77
CA ALA A 89 11.44 -7.37 1.39
C ALA A 89 10.32 -6.72 0.54
N ILE A 90 10.50 -6.61 -0.77
CA ILE A 90 9.47 -6.11 -1.69
C ILE A 90 8.23 -6.98 -1.63
N LYS A 91 8.40 -8.31 -1.64
CA LYS A 91 7.31 -9.27 -1.56
C LYS A 91 6.56 -9.13 -0.24
N HIS A 92 7.27 -9.11 0.89
CA HIS A 92 6.68 -8.96 2.22
C HIS A 92 5.83 -7.69 2.31
N LEU A 93 6.35 -6.54 1.85
CA LEU A 93 5.59 -5.28 1.87
C LEU A 93 4.34 -5.32 0.98
N ARG A 94 4.40 -6.02 -0.16
CA ARG A 94 3.23 -6.21 -1.03
C ARG A 94 2.21 -7.13 -0.36
N ASP A 95 2.65 -8.24 0.23
CA ASP A 95 1.78 -9.19 0.93
C ASP A 95 1.08 -8.50 2.12
N GLU A 96 1.83 -7.76 2.94
CA GLU A 96 1.29 -6.94 4.05
C GLU A 96 0.26 -5.91 3.56
N ALA A 97 0.53 -5.23 2.45
CA ALA A 97 -0.43 -4.29 1.88
C ALA A 97 -1.75 -4.97 1.50
N TRP A 98 -1.67 -6.16 0.89
CA TRP A 98 -2.87 -6.89 0.48
C TRP A 98 -3.63 -7.48 1.67
N GLU A 99 -2.95 -7.88 2.73
CA GLU A 99 -3.61 -8.27 3.99
C GLU A 99 -4.46 -7.12 4.57
N PHE A 100 -3.96 -5.88 4.55
CA PHE A 100 -4.74 -4.71 5.00
C PHE A 100 -5.97 -4.47 4.12
N VAL A 101 -5.82 -4.56 2.80
CA VAL A 101 -6.94 -4.38 1.84
C VAL A 101 -7.98 -5.49 2.02
N ASP A 102 -7.56 -6.75 2.09
CA ASP A 102 -8.46 -7.89 2.25
C ASP A 102 -9.17 -7.85 3.62
N SER A 103 -8.46 -7.44 4.69
CA SER A 103 -9.05 -7.17 6.00
C SER A 103 -10.11 -6.05 5.96
N TYR A 104 -9.87 -5.00 5.17
CA TYR A 104 -10.85 -3.95 4.95
C TYR A 104 -12.10 -4.49 4.21
N ILE A 105 -11.91 -5.23 3.12
CA ILE A 105 -12.99 -5.83 2.33
C ILE A 105 -13.87 -6.73 3.21
N LEU A 106 -13.26 -7.63 3.99
CA LEU A 106 -13.97 -8.55 4.87
C LEU A 106 -14.81 -7.81 5.93
N THR A 107 -14.25 -6.75 6.51
CA THR A 107 -14.94 -5.92 7.50
C THR A 107 -16.16 -5.24 6.87
N SER A 108 -15.99 -4.66 5.67
CA SER A 108 -17.04 -3.96 4.94
C SER A 108 -18.20 -4.88 4.52
N GLN A 109 -17.89 -6.08 4.02
CA GLN A 109 -18.90 -7.06 3.65
C GLN A 109 -19.70 -7.58 4.86
N THR A 110 -19.03 -7.82 5.99
CA THR A 110 -19.68 -8.26 7.23
C THR A 110 -20.69 -7.23 7.75
N GLN A 111 -20.36 -5.94 7.67
CA GLN A 111 -21.26 -4.85 8.05
C GLN A 111 -22.50 -4.78 7.14
N ARG A 112 -22.30 -4.97 5.83
CA ARG A 112 -23.40 -5.02 4.85
C ARG A 112 -24.37 -6.17 5.14
N TYR A 113 -23.86 -7.35 5.47
CA TYR A 113 -24.69 -8.50 5.85
C TYR A 113 -25.52 -8.23 7.11
N LYS A 114 -24.90 -7.69 8.17
CA LYS A 114 -25.61 -7.35 9.43
C LYS A 114 -26.71 -6.31 9.21
N TRP A 115 -26.46 -5.30 8.37
CA TRP A 115 -27.47 -4.30 8.00
C TRP A 115 -28.67 -4.90 7.28
N ASN A 116 -28.42 -5.82 6.34
CA ASN A 116 -29.50 -6.48 5.59
C ASN A 116 -30.40 -7.32 6.52
N ILE A 117 -29.84 -8.08 7.46
CA ILE A 117 -30.63 -8.85 8.43
C ILE A 117 -31.53 -7.95 9.28
N ARG A 118 -30.99 -6.83 9.79
CA ARG A 118 -31.77 -5.88 10.61
C ARG A 118 -32.94 -5.28 9.85
N LYS A 119 -32.77 -4.98 8.56
CA LYS A 119 -33.85 -4.45 7.72
C LYS A 119 -34.94 -5.48 7.40
N VAL A 120 -34.58 -6.76 7.27
CA VAL A 120 -35.56 -7.82 6.97
C VAL A 120 -36.39 -8.19 8.20
N ASN A 121 -35.84 -8.02 9.41
CA ASN A 121 -36.50 -8.35 10.68
C ASN A 121 -37.19 -7.16 11.38
N ALA A 122 -37.30 -5.99 10.72
CA ALA A 122 -37.94 -4.78 11.24
C ALA A 122 -39.19 -4.46 10.42
#